data_AF-A0A9D3PVQ6-F1
#
_entry.id   AF-A0A9D3PVQ6-F1
#
_cell.length_a   1.000
_cell.length_b   1.000
_cell.length_c   1.000
_cell.angle_alpha   90.00
_cell.angle_beta   90.00
_cell.angle_gamma   90.00
#
_symmetry.space_group_name_H-M   'P 1'
#
loop_
_entity.id
_entity.type
_entity.pdbx_description
1 polymer ?
#
loop_
_entity_poly.entity_id
_entity_poly.type
_entity_poly.pdbx_seq_one_letter_code
_entity_poly.pdbx_strand_id
1 'polypeptide(L)'
;MLHGSYEALKGGNTTEAMEDFTGGVTEFYEIKEAPKDLYKIMRKALERGSLMGCSIDDTLGFSPPPNVLGSLIDKMITDAQKSKPGDLPTGSLVPVRPETRMPNGLVKGHAYSVTGVVEVTKTNHKKTKVQLVRLRNPWGQVEWNGPWSDSSREWASISQVDRERLKHHNTEDGDFWMSFEDFKKNFTKIEICNLTPDALEEEKIHKWTVSVNEGRWVRGCSAGGCRNYPDTFWTNPQYRLRLLEEDDDPEDNDIACTFVVALMQKNRRKERRLGANLFTIGFIIYEMQGNQQHIPKDFFLFNASKARCKSYINLREVTQRFRLSPGEYVIVPSTFEPHQEGEFILRVFSEKRSMSEEIENKIEADHSVPEKKPKKKEKPIVFVSDRAKANKEIEPDVYEKQIPNGKTDKEKPKPGLAEEESEEDKLFHTIFQQIAGDDLEITAIELKNVLNKVISKYKEYRAEGFTLESCRSMIALMDTDGTGRLNLQEFRHLWNKIKQWLGIFKSYDADHSGTINSYEMRSAVNDAGFRLNNQLYDIITMRYANEKMNMDFDSFICCLVRLEGMFLAPADHVCLNRLLPNT
;
A
#
# COMPACT_ATOMS: atom_id res chain seq x y z
N MET A 1 14.87 13.44 17.24
CA MET A 1 13.82 12.66 17.94
C MET A 1 12.99 11.92 16.91
N LEU A 2 12.88 10.58 16.98
CA LEU A 2 12.27 9.73 15.94
C LEU A 2 10.81 10.09 15.61
N HIS A 3 10.05 10.58 16.60
CA HIS A 3 8.65 11.02 16.48
C HIS A 3 8.48 12.55 16.52
N GLY A 4 9.55 13.32 16.30
CA GLY A 4 9.51 14.78 16.23
C GLY A 4 9.47 15.52 17.58
N SER A 5 8.69 15.08 18.59
CA SER A 5 8.67 15.66 19.94
C SER A 5 8.21 14.65 21.00
N TYR A 6 8.48 14.96 22.28
CA TYR A 6 7.91 14.22 23.41
C TYR A 6 6.39 14.27 23.46
N GLU A 7 5.78 15.36 23.00
CA GLU A 7 4.32 15.47 22.93
C GLU A 7 3.69 14.44 21.99
N ALA A 8 4.37 14.09 20.90
CA ALA A 8 3.89 13.06 19.97
C ALA A 8 3.85 11.64 20.58
N LEU A 9 4.45 11.44 21.76
CA LEU A 9 4.40 10.19 22.52
C LEU A 9 3.17 10.11 23.46
N LYS A 10 2.46 11.22 23.68
CA LYS A 10 1.25 11.22 24.54
C LYS A 10 0.14 10.40 23.90
N GLY A 11 -0.49 9.54 24.69
CA GLY A 11 -1.57 8.65 24.22
C GLY A 11 -1.10 7.58 23.23
N GLY A 12 0.16 7.16 23.30
CA GLY A 12 0.65 5.97 22.60
C GLY A 12 0.13 4.69 23.24
N ASN A 13 0.00 3.62 22.46
CA ASN A 13 -0.38 2.31 22.99
C ASN A 13 0.86 1.49 23.40
N THR A 14 0.72 0.60 24.38
CA THR A 14 1.83 -0.23 24.87
C THR A 14 2.36 -1.19 23.81
N THR A 15 1.46 -1.82 23.04
CA THR A 15 1.76 -2.62 21.83
C THR A 15 2.75 -1.93 20.91
N GLU A 16 2.43 -0.71 20.50
CA GLU A 16 3.22 0.04 19.55
C GLU A 16 4.65 0.31 20.07
N ALA A 17 4.81 0.51 21.39
CA ALA A 17 6.13 0.69 21.99
C ALA A 17 6.91 -0.62 22.07
N MET A 18 6.24 -1.73 22.40
CA MET A 18 6.87 -3.05 22.43
C MET A 18 7.37 -3.43 21.03
N GLU A 19 6.59 -3.18 19.97
CA GLU A 19 7.02 -3.36 18.57
C GLU A 19 8.24 -2.51 18.23
N ASP A 20 8.21 -1.21 18.55
CA ASP A 20 9.31 -0.29 18.23
C ASP A 20 10.63 -0.72 18.93
N PHE A 21 10.56 -1.35 20.10
CA PHE A 21 11.74 -1.82 20.85
C PHE A 21 12.20 -3.23 20.49
N THR A 22 11.30 -4.08 19.99
CA THR A 22 11.61 -5.51 19.80
C THR A 22 11.60 -5.96 18.35
N GLY A 23 10.90 -5.24 17.47
CA GLY A 23 10.53 -5.72 16.14
C GLY A 23 9.56 -6.91 16.16
N GLY A 24 9.02 -7.25 17.33
CA GLY A 24 8.16 -8.41 17.55
C GLY A 24 6.80 -8.31 16.86
N VAL A 25 6.00 -9.34 17.07
CA VAL A 25 4.62 -9.46 16.57
C VAL A 25 3.67 -9.29 17.75
N THR A 26 2.69 -8.40 17.62
CA THR A 26 1.74 -8.17 18.70
C THR A 26 0.42 -8.91 18.52
N GLU A 27 -0.14 -9.31 19.66
CA GLU A 27 -1.51 -9.77 19.78
C GLU A 27 -2.26 -8.92 20.80
N PHE A 28 -3.54 -8.80 20.55
CA PHE A 28 -4.47 -8.03 21.37
C PHE A 28 -5.67 -8.90 21.76
N TYR A 29 -6.00 -8.91 23.04
CA TYR A 29 -7.20 -9.55 23.56
C TYR A 29 -8.01 -8.56 24.39
N GLU A 30 -9.28 -8.39 24.02
CA GLU A 30 -10.26 -7.80 24.93
C GLU A 30 -10.66 -8.84 25.97
N ILE A 31 -10.48 -8.53 27.25
CA ILE A 31 -10.63 -9.50 28.35
C ILE A 31 -12.03 -10.11 28.40
N LYS A 32 -13.06 -9.38 27.97
CA LYS A 32 -14.46 -9.86 27.91
C LYS A 32 -14.68 -10.92 26.83
N GLU A 33 -13.93 -10.83 25.73
CA GLU A 33 -14.04 -11.72 24.57
C GLU A 33 -12.87 -12.71 24.50
N ALA A 34 -11.99 -12.68 25.49
CA ALA A 34 -10.78 -13.49 25.51
C ALA A 34 -11.09 -14.99 25.56
N PRO A 35 -10.23 -15.82 24.94
CA PRO A 35 -10.42 -17.26 24.91
C PRO A 35 -10.33 -17.86 26.32
N LYS A 36 -11.01 -19.00 26.55
CA LYS A 36 -11.12 -19.62 27.88
C LYS A 36 -9.75 -20.03 28.47
N ASP A 37 -8.79 -20.28 27.60
CA ASP A 37 -7.42 -20.67 27.88
C ASP A 37 -6.43 -19.50 27.89
N LEU A 38 -6.90 -18.24 27.96
CA LEU A 38 -6.06 -17.04 28.07
C LEU A 38 -4.96 -17.18 29.13
N TYR A 39 -5.24 -17.79 30.28
CA TYR A 39 -4.24 -18.01 31.32
C TYR A 39 -3.08 -18.90 30.84
N LYS A 40 -3.37 -19.95 30.07
CA LYS A 40 -2.36 -20.83 29.47
C LYS A 40 -1.53 -20.05 28.45
N ILE A 41 -2.17 -19.23 27.63
CA ILE A 41 -1.52 -18.35 26.64
C ILE A 41 -0.56 -17.38 27.35
N MET A 42 -1.01 -16.64 28.36
CA MET A 42 -0.18 -15.70 29.11
C MET A 42 1.03 -16.38 29.77
N ARG A 43 0.84 -17.56 30.36
CA ARG A 43 1.93 -18.32 30.99
C ARG A 43 2.99 -18.72 29.96
N LYS A 44 2.55 -19.29 28.83
CA LYS A 44 3.45 -19.67 27.73
C LYS A 44 4.20 -18.47 27.15
N ALA A 45 3.52 -17.35 26.94
CA ALA A 45 4.12 -16.12 26.46
C ALA A 45 5.27 -15.67 27.39
N LEU A 46 5.05 -15.71 28.72
CA LEU A 46 6.08 -15.35 29.68
C LEU A 46 7.26 -16.34 29.68
N GLU A 47 7.00 -17.65 29.62
CA GLU A 47 8.04 -18.70 29.52
C GLU A 47 8.92 -18.52 28.26
N ARG A 48 8.37 -17.91 27.21
CA ARG A 48 9.06 -17.62 25.94
C ARG A 48 9.74 -16.26 25.91
N GLY A 49 9.65 -15.48 26.98
CA GLY A 49 10.23 -14.14 27.06
C GLY A 49 9.46 -13.08 26.28
N SER A 50 8.19 -13.34 25.93
CA SER A 50 7.30 -12.32 25.36
C SER A 50 7.05 -11.20 26.37
N LEU A 51 6.89 -9.98 25.86
CA LEU A 51 6.52 -8.83 26.66
C LEU A 51 4.99 -8.74 26.74
N MET A 52 4.46 -8.38 27.91
CA MET A 52 3.02 -8.29 28.11
C MET A 52 2.64 -6.99 28.80
N GLY A 53 1.65 -6.31 28.23
CA GLY A 53 1.03 -5.10 28.76
C GLY A 53 -0.47 -5.32 29.01
N CYS A 54 -1.05 -4.58 29.92
CA CYS A 54 -2.49 -4.57 30.15
C CYS A 54 -2.95 -3.19 30.60
N SER A 55 -4.23 -2.88 30.37
CA SER A 55 -4.79 -1.59 30.71
C SER A 55 -6.26 -1.69 31.09
N ILE A 56 -6.74 -0.65 31.74
CA ILE A 56 -8.12 -0.49 32.17
C ILE A 56 -8.71 0.70 31.43
N ASP A 57 -9.62 0.44 30.50
CA ASP A 57 -10.41 1.47 29.87
C ASP A 57 -11.53 1.93 30.80
N ASP A 58 -11.86 3.22 30.73
CA ASP A 58 -13.11 3.69 31.29
C ASP A 58 -14.25 3.19 30.41
N THR A 59 -15.33 2.70 31.02
CA THR A 59 -16.50 2.07 30.34
C THR A 59 -17.29 3.01 29.41
N LEU A 60 -16.76 4.19 29.11
CA LEU A 60 -17.21 5.06 28.03
C LEU A 60 -16.46 4.64 26.75
N GLY A 61 -17.05 3.69 26.03
CA GLY A 61 -16.52 3.14 24.79
C GLY A 61 -16.23 4.19 23.72
N PHE A 62 -15.65 3.72 22.61
CA PHE A 62 -15.42 4.48 21.39
C PHE A 62 -16.71 5.17 20.92
N SER A 63 -16.85 6.45 21.27
CA SER A 63 -17.73 7.50 20.74
C SER A 63 -18.19 8.37 21.92
N PRO A 64 -17.81 9.66 22.00
CA PRO A 64 -18.46 10.54 22.96
C PRO A 64 -19.97 10.54 22.63
N PRO A 65 -20.86 10.40 23.63
CA PRO A 65 -22.29 10.59 23.41
C PRO A 65 -22.52 11.93 22.69
N PRO A 66 -23.47 12.05 21.75
CA PRO A 66 -23.76 13.30 21.05
C PRO A 66 -23.99 14.49 22.00
N ASN A 67 -24.33 14.21 23.26
CA ASN A 67 -24.59 15.18 24.30
C ASN A 67 -23.31 15.74 24.97
N VAL A 68 -22.11 15.23 24.69
CA VAL A 68 -20.83 15.73 25.24
C VAL A 68 -20.19 16.77 24.31
N LEU A 69 -20.55 16.77 23.02
CA LEU A 69 -20.03 17.73 22.03
C LEU A 69 -20.36 19.18 22.44
N GLY A 70 -21.56 19.43 22.98
CA GLY A 70 -21.94 20.75 23.49
C GLY A 70 -21.04 21.24 24.64
N SER A 71 -20.74 20.36 25.60
CA SER A 71 -19.86 20.71 26.74
C SER A 71 -18.39 20.88 26.33
N LEU A 72 -17.95 20.18 25.28
CA LEU A 72 -16.60 20.30 24.74
C LEU A 72 -16.45 21.58 23.91
N ILE A 73 -17.47 21.92 23.12
CA ILE A 73 -17.57 23.18 22.38
C ILE A 73 -17.62 24.36 23.36
N ASP A 74 -18.40 24.29 24.43
CA ASP A 74 -18.45 25.33 25.47
C ASP A 74 -17.09 25.51 26.15
N LYS A 75 -16.37 24.41 26.46
CA LYS A 75 -14.99 24.48 26.97
C LYS A 75 -14.03 25.12 25.95
N MET A 76 -14.10 24.71 24.68
CA MET A 76 -13.26 25.26 23.62
C MET A 76 -13.55 26.75 23.34
N ILE A 77 -14.81 27.17 23.40
CA ILE A 77 -15.22 28.59 23.30
C ILE A 77 -14.75 29.37 24.52
N THR A 78 -14.87 28.81 25.72
CA THR A 78 -14.40 29.45 26.97
C THR A 78 -12.89 29.60 26.98
N ASP A 79 -12.14 28.62 26.47
CA ASP A 79 -10.69 28.67 26.36
C ASP A 79 -10.24 29.61 25.24
N ALA A 80 -10.98 29.68 24.12
CA ALA A 80 -10.74 30.63 23.03
C ALA A 80 -11.09 32.09 23.41
N GLN A 81 -12.02 32.31 24.34
CA GLN A 81 -12.33 33.64 24.89
C GLN A 81 -11.31 34.11 25.93
N LYS A 82 -10.47 33.20 26.46
CA LYS A 82 -9.39 33.53 27.40
C LYS A 82 -8.05 33.82 26.72
N SER A 83 -7.86 33.43 25.45
CA SER A 83 -6.63 33.72 24.71
C SER A 83 -6.66 35.13 24.12
N LYS A 84 -5.56 35.87 24.28
CA LYS A 84 -5.36 37.17 23.62
C LYS A 84 -5.04 36.95 22.13
N PRO A 85 -5.41 37.88 21.24
CA PRO A 85 -5.13 37.74 19.81
C PRO A 85 -3.61 37.80 19.58
N GLY A 86 -3.00 36.66 19.30
CA GLY A 86 -1.56 36.52 19.08
C GLY A 86 -1.00 35.13 19.41
N ASP A 87 -1.67 34.35 20.25
CA ASP A 87 -1.23 32.98 20.57
C ASP A 87 -1.89 31.97 19.61
N LEU A 88 -1.08 31.33 18.76
CA LEU A 88 -1.48 30.15 17.99
C LEU A 88 -1.97 29.06 18.97
N PRO A 89 -3.16 28.45 18.78
CA PRO A 89 -3.62 27.42 19.69
C PRO A 89 -2.72 26.19 19.53
N THR A 90 -1.81 26.00 20.48
CA THR A 90 -0.93 24.84 20.63
C THR A 90 -1.67 23.66 21.30
N GLY A 91 -2.99 23.57 21.06
CA GLY A 91 -3.87 22.59 21.65
C GLY A 91 -3.93 21.33 20.79
N SER A 92 -3.38 20.23 21.30
CA SER A 92 -3.59 18.87 20.77
C SER A 92 -5.08 18.59 20.56
N LEU A 93 -5.46 18.23 19.32
CA LEU A 93 -6.82 17.81 18.94
C LEU A 93 -7.21 16.42 19.48
N VAL A 94 -6.30 15.72 20.19
CA VAL A 94 -6.58 14.44 20.83
C VAL A 94 -6.84 14.68 22.32
N PRO A 95 -8.05 14.41 22.85
CA PRO A 95 -8.34 14.55 24.26
C PRO A 95 -7.41 13.63 25.07
N VAL A 96 -6.56 14.23 25.88
CA VAL A 96 -5.78 13.50 26.89
C VAL A 96 -6.77 12.89 27.87
N ARG A 97 -6.85 11.55 27.92
CA ARG A 97 -7.69 10.86 28.90
C ARG A 97 -6.99 10.98 30.27
N PRO A 98 -7.62 11.58 31.29
CA PRO A 98 -7.01 11.70 32.60
C PRO A 98 -6.93 10.32 33.28
N GLU A 99 -5.77 10.00 33.85
CA GLU A 99 -5.59 8.79 34.65
C GLU A 99 -6.43 8.91 35.92
N THR A 100 -7.23 7.88 36.21
CA THR A 100 -8.18 7.92 37.34
C THR A 100 -7.90 6.77 38.29
N ARG A 101 -7.51 7.11 39.53
CA ARG A 101 -7.30 6.12 40.59
C ARG A 101 -8.64 5.56 41.08
N MET A 102 -8.71 4.24 41.16
CA MET A 102 -9.85 3.49 41.64
C MET A 102 -9.74 3.20 43.15
N PRO A 103 -10.85 2.93 43.84
CA PRO A 103 -10.85 2.59 45.28
C PRO A 103 -10.03 1.33 45.63
N ASN A 104 -9.90 0.42 44.67
CA ASN A 104 -9.12 -0.82 44.80
C ASN A 104 -7.60 -0.65 44.55
N GLY A 105 -7.15 0.60 44.39
CA GLY A 105 -5.74 0.93 44.17
C GLY A 105 -5.31 0.99 42.70
N LEU A 106 -6.07 0.43 41.77
CA LEU A 106 -5.73 0.43 40.33
C LEU A 106 -5.96 1.81 39.69
N VAL A 107 -5.36 2.05 38.52
CA VAL A 107 -5.44 3.31 37.79
C VAL A 107 -5.99 3.06 36.40
N LYS A 108 -7.09 3.75 36.05
CA LYS A 108 -7.69 3.72 34.70
C LYS A 108 -6.94 4.63 33.74
N GLY A 109 -6.96 4.28 32.45
CA GLY A 109 -6.25 5.02 31.41
C GLY A 109 -4.72 4.90 31.51
N HIS A 110 -4.23 3.94 32.30
CA HIS A 110 -2.83 3.70 32.57
C HIS A 110 -2.43 2.29 32.10
N ALA A 111 -1.15 2.15 31.73
CA ALA A 111 -0.60 0.90 31.24
C ALA A 111 0.21 0.18 32.34
N TYR A 112 -0.11 -1.09 32.56
CA TYR A 112 0.57 -1.99 33.48
C TYR A 112 1.35 -3.05 32.72
N SER A 113 2.47 -3.52 33.25
CA SER A 113 3.20 -4.65 32.68
C SER A 113 2.84 -5.94 33.39
N VAL A 114 2.63 -7.04 32.65
CA VAL A 114 2.48 -8.38 33.25
C VAL A 114 3.87 -8.99 33.39
N THR A 115 4.31 -9.24 34.61
CA THR A 115 5.67 -9.70 34.92
C THR A 115 5.73 -11.12 35.50
N GLY A 116 4.58 -11.76 35.71
CA GLY A 116 4.49 -13.08 36.32
C GLY A 116 3.12 -13.74 36.10
N VAL A 117 3.10 -15.04 35.83
CA VAL A 117 1.87 -15.85 35.70
C VAL A 117 2.15 -17.21 36.33
N VAL A 118 1.58 -17.49 37.51
CA VAL A 118 1.94 -18.67 38.31
C VAL A 118 0.72 -19.32 38.95
N GLU A 119 0.64 -20.64 38.88
CA GLU A 119 -0.33 -21.43 39.62
C GLU A 119 0.28 -21.91 40.95
N VAL A 120 -0.42 -21.66 42.05
CA VAL A 120 -0.02 -22.12 43.40
C VAL A 120 -1.08 -23.01 44.03
N THR A 121 -0.64 -23.94 44.87
CA THR A 121 -1.56 -24.83 45.60
C THR A 121 -1.70 -24.34 47.04
N LYS A 122 -2.94 -24.16 47.49
CA LYS A 122 -3.23 -23.80 48.88
C LYS A 122 -2.93 -24.96 49.83
N THR A 123 -2.44 -24.64 51.03
CA THR A 123 -2.08 -25.61 52.08
C THR A 123 -3.31 -26.22 52.79
N ASN A 124 -4.51 -25.79 52.44
CA ASN A 124 -5.78 -26.26 53.01
C ASN A 124 -6.04 -27.74 52.67
N HIS A 125 -6.84 -28.44 53.50
CA HIS A 125 -7.15 -29.88 53.36
C HIS A 125 -7.64 -30.34 51.97
N LYS A 126 -8.17 -29.42 51.14
CA LYS A 126 -8.69 -29.71 49.80
C LYS A 126 -7.67 -29.49 48.66
N LYS A 127 -6.42 -29.09 48.95
CA LYS A 127 -5.34 -28.82 47.96
C LYS A 127 -5.83 -28.05 46.72
N THR A 128 -6.56 -26.96 46.94
CA THR A 128 -7.11 -26.16 45.83
C THR A 128 -6.02 -25.34 45.16
N LYS A 129 -6.04 -25.31 43.83
CA LYS A 129 -5.12 -24.51 43.01
C LYS A 129 -5.67 -23.11 42.80
N VAL A 130 -4.78 -22.12 42.78
CA VAL A 130 -5.10 -20.72 42.52
C VAL A 130 -4.15 -20.19 41.44
N GLN A 131 -4.74 -19.52 40.46
CA GLN A 131 -4.05 -18.87 39.36
C GLN A 131 -3.76 -17.41 39.72
N LEU A 132 -2.49 -17.03 39.75
CA LEU A 132 -2.03 -15.70 40.12
C LEU A 132 -1.33 -15.02 38.94
N VAL A 133 -1.52 -13.70 38.85
CA VAL A 133 -0.86 -12.84 37.87
C VAL A 133 -0.14 -11.73 38.64
N ARG A 134 1.13 -11.50 38.30
CA ARG A 134 1.93 -10.38 38.80
C ARG A 134 1.92 -9.25 37.80
N LEU A 135 1.62 -8.06 38.30
CA LEU A 135 1.50 -6.84 37.53
C LEU A 135 2.46 -5.80 38.10
N ARG A 136 2.96 -4.93 37.21
CA ARG A 136 3.82 -3.82 37.58
C ARG A 136 3.22 -2.50 37.12
N ASN A 137 3.10 -1.56 38.05
CA ASN A 137 2.85 -0.16 37.78
C ASN A 137 4.18 0.54 37.44
N PRO A 138 4.37 1.07 36.22
CA PRO A 138 5.58 1.80 35.83
C PRO A 138 5.92 3.01 36.71
N TRP A 139 4.97 3.58 37.46
CA TRP A 139 5.25 4.65 38.42
C TRP A 139 6.07 4.21 39.62
N GLY A 140 6.17 2.90 39.87
CA GLY A 140 6.86 2.35 41.03
C GLY A 140 6.17 2.67 42.36
N GLN A 141 4.87 3.00 42.31
CA GLN A 141 4.02 3.33 43.44
C GLN A 141 2.56 3.13 43.03
N VAL A 142 1.65 3.05 44.00
CA VAL A 142 0.22 2.84 43.84
C VAL A 142 -0.10 1.43 43.33
N GLU A 143 -0.37 0.54 44.29
CA GLU A 143 -0.59 -0.88 44.08
C GLU A 143 -2.03 -1.34 44.40
N TRP A 144 -2.34 -2.57 43.98
CA TRP A 144 -3.58 -3.27 44.31
C TRP A 144 -3.72 -3.49 45.81
N ASN A 145 -4.89 -3.19 46.37
CA ASN A 145 -5.18 -3.37 47.80
C ASN A 145 -6.17 -4.50 48.13
N GLY A 146 -6.50 -5.34 47.14
CA GLY A 146 -7.43 -6.46 47.30
C GLY A 146 -6.74 -7.80 47.63
N PRO A 147 -7.42 -8.94 47.38
CA PRO A 147 -6.85 -10.27 47.60
C PRO A 147 -5.52 -10.46 46.85
N TRP A 148 -4.54 -11.08 47.52
CA TRP A 148 -3.16 -11.29 47.06
C TRP A 148 -2.29 -10.04 46.90
N SER A 149 -2.77 -8.86 47.32
CA SER A 149 -1.92 -7.69 47.53
C SER A 149 -0.80 -7.98 48.54
N ASP A 150 0.20 -7.10 48.61
CA ASP A 150 1.40 -7.33 49.44
C ASP A 150 1.11 -7.53 50.93
N SER A 151 0.05 -6.90 51.44
CA SER A 151 -0.41 -7.01 52.84
C SER A 151 -1.56 -8.01 53.05
N SER A 152 -1.95 -8.75 52.01
CA SER A 152 -3.08 -9.67 52.00
C SER A 152 -2.86 -10.88 52.93
N ARG A 153 -3.92 -11.30 53.63
CA ARG A 153 -3.88 -12.48 54.51
C ARG A 153 -3.85 -13.78 53.72
N GLU A 154 -4.22 -13.75 52.45
CA GLU A 154 -4.31 -14.87 51.53
C GLU A 154 -2.95 -15.53 51.30
N TRP A 155 -1.86 -14.77 51.43
CA TRP A 155 -0.50 -15.31 51.46
C TRP A 155 -0.34 -16.38 52.55
N ALA A 156 -1.01 -16.25 53.70
CA ALA A 156 -0.99 -17.24 54.78
C ALA A 156 -1.44 -18.65 54.33
N SER A 157 -2.21 -18.74 53.25
CA SER A 157 -2.80 -19.98 52.73
C SER A 157 -1.90 -20.77 51.77
N ILE A 158 -0.66 -20.32 51.49
CA ILE A 158 0.30 -21.04 50.63
C ILE A 158 1.57 -21.42 51.40
N SER A 159 2.32 -22.38 50.86
CA SER A 159 3.57 -22.88 51.45
C SER A 159 4.64 -21.78 51.51
N GLN A 160 5.56 -21.90 52.47
CA GLN A 160 6.68 -20.95 52.59
C GLN A 160 7.57 -20.96 51.35
N VAL A 161 7.82 -22.15 50.77
CA VAL A 161 8.61 -22.33 49.55
C VAL A 161 7.97 -21.58 48.37
N ASP A 162 6.64 -21.63 48.24
CA ASP A 162 5.93 -20.90 47.19
C ASP A 162 5.99 -19.38 47.40
N ARG A 163 5.93 -18.88 48.64
CA ARG A 163 6.06 -17.44 48.93
C ARG A 163 7.44 -16.91 48.55
N GLU A 164 8.48 -17.64 48.93
CA GLU A 164 9.86 -17.30 48.58
C GLU A 164 10.07 -17.35 47.07
N ARG A 165 9.53 -18.36 46.38
CA ARG A 165 9.58 -18.48 44.92
C ARG A 165 8.90 -17.32 44.19
N LEU A 166 7.77 -16.84 44.72
CA LEU A 166 7.01 -15.73 44.14
C LEU A 166 7.66 -14.36 44.40
N LYS A 167 8.80 -14.32 45.10
CA LYS A 167 9.53 -13.10 45.48
C LYS A 167 8.61 -12.07 46.13
N HIS A 168 7.74 -12.54 47.03
CA HIS A 168 6.88 -11.66 47.80
C HIS A 168 7.75 -10.80 48.74
N HIS A 169 7.83 -9.51 48.44
CA HIS A 169 8.44 -8.50 49.28
C HIS A 169 7.36 -7.44 49.51
N ASN A 170 7.05 -7.12 50.77
CA ASN A 170 6.08 -6.08 51.09
C ASN A 170 6.76 -4.71 50.93
N THR A 171 6.86 -4.25 49.70
CA THR A 171 7.58 -3.04 49.31
C THR A 171 6.76 -2.29 48.29
N GLU A 172 6.53 -0.99 48.53
CA GLU A 172 5.85 -0.13 47.55
C GLU A 172 6.80 0.17 46.39
N ASP A 173 6.87 -0.76 45.43
CA ASP A 173 7.71 -0.69 44.22
C ASP A 173 6.89 -0.78 42.92
N GLY A 174 5.56 -0.82 43.06
CA GLY A 174 4.59 -0.91 41.99
C GLY A 174 4.36 -2.35 41.50
N ASP A 175 5.10 -3.36 41.98
CA ASP A 175 4.90 -4.76 41.64
C ASP A 175 3.94 -5.41 42.64
N PHE A 176 2.83 -5.98 42.15
CA PHE A 176 1.85 -6.64 43.01
C PHE A 176 1.27 -7.89 42.36
N TRP A 177 0.76 -8.81 43.20
CA TRP A 177 0.03 -9.98 42.74
C TRP A 177 -1.48 -9.78 42.86
N MET A 178 -2.22 -10.42 41.96
CA MET A 178 -3.67 -10.59 42.07
C MET A 178 -4.11 -11.94 41.53
N SER A 179 -5.34 -12.35 41.87
CA SER A 179 -5.92 -13.54 41.28
C SER A 179 -6.24 -13.31 39.79
N PHE A 180 -6.14 -14.34 38.97
CA PHE A 180 -6.54 -14.24 37.55
C PHE A 180 -8.03 -13.92 37.37
N GLU A 181 -8.87 -14.29 38.34
CA GLU A 181 -10.28 -13.89 38.35
C GLU A 181 -10.46 -12.39 38.57
N ASP A 182 -9.70 -11.80 39.49
CA ASP A 182 -9.73 -10.35 39.73
C ASP A 182 -9.09 -9.59 38.57
N PHE A 183 -8.04 -10.15 37.95
CA PHE A 183 -7.48 -9.61 36.71
C PHE A 183 -8.57 -9.48 35.64
N LYS A 184 -9.33 -10.55 35.36
CA LYS A 184 -10.41 -10.52 34.38
C LYS A 184 -11.57 -9.57 34.72
N LYS A 185 -11.83 -9.33 36.02
CA LYS A 185 -12.89 -8.43 36.46
C LYS A 185 -12.50 -6.95 36.35
N ASN A 186 -11.22 -6.64 36.55
CA ASN A 186 -10.75 -5.26 36.64
C ASN A 186 -10.12 -4.75 35.34
N PHE A 187 -9.38 -5.59 34.61
CA PHE A 187 -8.70 -5.20 33.38
C PHE A 187 -9.60 -5.39 32.16
N THR A 188 -9.43 -4.50 31.17
CA THR A 188 -10.24 -4.54 29.95
C THR A 188 -9.47 -5.13 28.79
N LYS A 189 -8.14 -4.95 28.77
CA LYS A 189 -7.29 -5.30 27.64
C LYS A 189 -5.99 -5.95 28.10
N ILE A 190 -5.52 -6.93 27.34
CA ILE A 190 -4.17 -7.47 27.42
C ILE A 190 -3.53 -7.48 26.03
N GLU A 191 -2.27 -7.13 26.02
CA GLU A 191 -1.42 -6.96 24.85
C GLU A 191 -0.18 -7.83 25.03
N ILE A 192 0.11 -8.67 24.06
CA ILE A 192 1.25 -9.60 24.11
C ILE A 192 2.14 -9.30 22.90
N CYS A 193 3.39 -8.93 23.14
CA CYS A 193 4.39 -8.75 22.10
C CYS A 193 5.37 -9.92 22.13
N ASN A 194 5.34 -10.70 21.05
CA ASN A 194 6.10 -11.92 20.91
C ASN A 194 7.35 -11.64 20.08
N LEU A 195 8.51 -12.00 20.63
CA LEU A 195 9.80 -11.84 19.95
C LEU A 195 9.96 -12.80 18.78
N THR A 196 9.33 -13.98 18.87
CA THR A 196 9.15 -14.91 17.76
C THR A 196 7.67 -15.27 17.61
N PRO A 197 7.20 -15.58 16.39
CA PRO A 197 5.80 -15.97 16.17
C PRO A 197 5.38 -17.27 16.88
N ASP A 198 6.33 -18.07 17.38
CA ASP A 198 6.07 -19.30 18.16
C ASP A 198 5.22 -19.05 19.40
N ALA A 199 5.31 -17.86 19.99
CA ALA A 199 4.65 -17.59 21.26
C ALA A 199 3.11 -17.47 21.14
N LEU A 200 2.57 -17.59 19.92
CA LEU A 200 1.15 -17.74 19.68
C LEU A 200 0.80 -19.25 19.77
N GLU A 201 0.21 -19.65 20.90
CA GLU A 201 -0.54 -20.89 21.13
C GLU A 201 0.21 -22.25 21.20
N GLU A 202 1.29 -22.51 20.46
CA GLU A 202 1.90 -23.86 20.36
C GLU A 202 2.77 -24.28 21.57
N GLU A 203 3.27 -25.52 21.66
CA GLU A 203 4.17 -26.02 22.75
C GLU A 203 5.64 -26.14 22.34
N LYS A 204 5.93 -26.21 21.03
CA LYS A 204 7.29 -26.31 20.47
C LYS A 204 7.80 -24.93 20.01
N ILE A 205 9.13 -24.76 20.01
CA ILE A 205 9.79 -23.59 19.42
C ILE A 205 10.15 -23.97 17.99
N HIS A 206 9.48 -23.38 17.02
CA HIS A 206 9.73 -23.55 15.60
C HIS A 206 10.68 -22.47 15.07
N LYS A 207 11.35 -22.76 13.95
CA LYS A 207 12.17 -21.76 13.25
C LYS A 207 11.30 -21.11 12.17
N TRP A 208 10.87 -19.88 12.41
CA TRP A 208 10.06 -19.14 11.44
C TRP A 208 10.90 -18.61 10.28
N THR A 209 10.37 -18.76 9.07
CA THR A 209 10.80 -17.96 7.93
C THR A 209 9.94 -16.70 7.86
N VAL A 210 10.59 -15.55 7.66
CA VAL A 210 9.93 -14.24 7.67
C VAL A 210 10.06 -13.60 6.30
N SER A 211 8.92 -13.28 5.69
CA SER A 211 8.84 -12.36 4.56
C SER A 211 8.38 -11.00 5.05
N VAL A 212 9.06 -9.95 4.60
CA VAL A 212 8.70 -8.56 4.90
C VAL A 212 8.52 -7.83 3.57
N ASN A 213 7.32 -7.32 3.35
CA ASN A 213 6.96 -6.60 2.14
C ASN A 213 6.49 -5.19 2.53
N GLU A 214 7.12 -4.17 1.98
CA GLU A 214 6.67 -2.79 2.15
C GLU A 214 5.69 -2.42 1.02
N GLY A 215 4.63 -1.69 1.35
CA GLY A 215 3.62 -1.30 0.39
C GLY A 215 3.01 0.06 0.70
N ARG A 216 2.16 0.54 -0.20
CA ARG A 216 1.43 1.81 -0.06
C ARG A 216 0.05 1.76 -0.69
N TRP A 217 -0.89 2.44 -0.06
CA TRP A 217 -2.18 2.82 -0.61
C TRP A 217 -2.07 4.24 -1.15
N VAL A 218 -2.18 4.37 -2.46
CA VAL A 218 -2.17 5.66 -3.18
C VAL A 218 -3.58 5.95 -3.63
N ARG A 219 -4.11 7.10 -3.25
CA ARG A 219 -5.47 7.50 -3.60
C ARG A 219 -5.65 7.51 -5.10
N GLY A 220 -6.75 6.91 -5.55
CA GLY A 220 -7.07 6.78 -6.95
C GLY A 220 -6.31 5.66 -7.69
N CYS A 221 -5.19 5.16 -7.17
CA CYS A 221 -4.46 4.07 -7.80
C CYS A 221 -4.65 2.74 -7.04
N SER A 222 -4.06 2.63 -5.85
CA SER A 222 -3.99 1.40 -5.07
C SER A 222 -4.77 1.45 -3.75
N ALA A 223 -5.36 2.59 -3.38
CA ALA A 223 -6.23 2.72 -2.22
C ALA A 223 -7.65 2.23 -2.55
N GLY A 224 -7.81 0.92 -2.75
CA GLY A 224 -9.05 0.31 -3.24
C GLY A 224 -10.15 0.12 -2.19
N GLY A 225 -9.83 0.23 -0.89
CA GLY A 225 -10.76 -0.04 0.21
C GLY A 225 -11.05 -1.54 0.36
N CYS A 226 -11.94 -1.92 1.28
CA CYS A 226 -12.24 -3.33 1.58
C CYS A 226 -13.20 -3.98 0.57
N ARG A 227 -13.50 -5.28 0.75
CA ARG A 227 -14.35 -6.08 -0.16
C ARG A 227 -15.78 -5.57 -0.35
N ASN A 228 -16.24 -4.65 0.50
CA ASN A 228 -17.53 -3.95 0.35
C ASN A 228 -17.55 -3.00 -0.85
N TYR A 229 -16.37 -2.65 -1.40
CA TYR A 229 -16.19 -1.79 -2.55
C TYR A 229 -15.65 -2.62 -3.74
N PRO A 230 -16.48 -3.46 -4.38
CA PRO A 230 -16.04 -4.39 -5.42
C PRO A 230 -15.44 -3.70 -6.65
N ASP A 231 -15.82 -2.46 -6.92
CA ASP A 231 -15.32 -1.69 -8.07
C ASP A 231 -13.86 -1.30 -7.94
N THR A 232 -13.37 -1.16 -6.70
CA THR A 232 -12.03 -0.66 -6.40
C THR A 232 -11.16 -1.65 -5.63
N PHE A 233 -11.74 -2.63 -4.92
CA PHE A 233 -11.02 -3.59 -4.07
C PHE A 233 -9.86 -4.30 -4.78
N TRP A 234 -10.05 -4.68 -6.04
CA TRP A 234 -9.07 -5.41 -6.85
C TRP A 234 -7.80 -4.61 -7.15
N THR A 235 -7.83 -3.29 -6.93
CA THR A 235 -6.70 -2.38 -7.18
C THR A 235 -5.74 -2.26 -5.99
N ASN A 236 -6.12 -2.77 -4.82
CA ASN A 236 -5.21 -2.85 -3.68
C ASN A 236 -3.97 -3.70 -4.03
N PRO A 237 -2.81 -3.42 -3.40
CA PRO A 237 -1.62 -4.24 -3.57
C PRO A 237 -1.93 -5.72 -3.27
N GLN A 238 -1.30 -6.62 -4.03
CA GLN A 238 -1.55 -8.06 -3.96
C GLN A 238 -0.23 -8.77 -3.69
N TYR A 239 -0.19 -9.67 -2.71
CA TYR A 239 1.02 -10.41 -2.36
C TYR A 239 0.77 -11.91 -2.49
N ARG A 240 1.58 -12.58 -3.32
CA ARG A 240 1.55 -14.04 -3.47
C ARG A 240 2.06 -14.65 -2.17
N LEU A 241 1.43 -15.72 -1.74
CA LEU A 241 1.88 -16.57 -0.65
C LEU A 241 1.93 -18.00 -1.17
N ARG A 242 3.12 -18.61 -1.17
CA ARG A 242 3.33 -20.02 -1.53
C ARG A 242 3.60 -20.83 -0.27
N LEU A 243 2.67 -21.74 0.03
CA LEU A 243 2.80 -22.71 1.12
C LEU A 243 3.20 -24.06 0.50
N LEU A 244 4.45 -24.46 0.72
CA LEU A 244 5.08 -25.60 0.03
C LEU A 244 5.07 -26.90 0.84
N GLU A 245 5.31 -26.78 2.14
CA GLU A 245 5.54 -27.92 3.04
C GLU A 245 4.56 -27.84 4.21
N GLU A 246 4.03 -28.99 4.60
CA GLU A 246 3.18 -29.20 5.77
C GLU A 246 3.98 -29.05 7.07
N ASP A 247 3.30 -28.71 8.16
CA ASP A 247 3.94 -28.57 9.47
C ASP A 247 4.38 -29.95 10.01
N ASP A 248 5.52 -30.02 10.72
CA ASP A 248 6.03 -31.28 11.28
C ASP A 248 5.39 -31.57 12.66
N ASP A 249 4.06 -31.66 12.74
CA ASP A 249 3.39 -32.02 14.00
C ASP A 249 2.92 -33.48 14.05
N PRO A 250 3.63 -34.39 14.74
CA PRO A 250 3.25 -35.80 14.85
C PRO A 250 1.95 -36.05 15.65
N GLU A 251 1.39 -35.03 16.30
CA GLU A 251 0.11 -35.12 17.02
C GLU A 251 -1.08 -34.61 16.20
N ASP A 252 -0.84 -33.99 15.05
CA ASP A 252 -1.87 -33.46 14.16
C ASP A 252 -1.94 -34.27 12.86
N ASN A 253 -3.14 -34.75 12.51
CA ASN A 253 -3.38 -35.48 11.25
C ASN A 253 -3.81 -34.56 10.11
N ASP A 254 -3.98 -33.26 10.38
CA ASP A 254 -4.41 -32.29 9.37
C ASP A 254 -3.22 -31.82 8.53
N ILE A 255 -3.33 -32.04 7.21
CA ILE A 255 -2.40 -31.54 6.18
C ILE A 255 -2.57 -30.02 6.07
N ALA A 256 -1.85 -29.27 6.90
CA ALA A 256 -1.91 -27.82 6.95
C ALA A 256 -0.53 -27.20 7.13
N CYS A 257 -0.41 -25.97 6.63
CA CYS A 257 0.73 -25.09 6.84
C CYS A 257 0.28 -23.95 7.78
N THR A 258 1.05 -23.74 8.84
CA THR A 258 0.77 -22.70 9.83
C THR A 258 1.59 -21.45 9.53
N PHE A 259 0.87 -20.32 9.47
CA PHE A 259 1.48 -19.03 9.21
C PHE A 259 0.75 -17.89 9.92
N VAL A 260 1.48 -16.79 10.13
CA VAL A 260 0.98 -15.57 10.76
C VAL A 260 1.15 -14.43 9.77
N VAL A 261 0.08 -13.65 9.59
CA VAL A 261 0.11 -12.43 8.78
C VAL A 261 -0.05 -11.23 9.70
N ALA A 262 0.87 -10.29 9.62
CA ALA A 262 0.85 -9.03 10.36
C ALA A 262 0.90 -7.85 9.37
N LEU A 263 -0.16 -7.04 9.36
CA LEU A 263 -0.27 -5.84 8.52
C LEU A 263 -0.17 -4.59 9.39
N MET A 264 0.83 -3.74 9.13
CA MET A 264 1.16 -2.58 9.95
C MET A 264 1.13 -1.28 9.13
N GLN A 265 0.43 -0.24 9.59
CA GLN A 265 0.46 1.09 8.95
C GLN A 265 1.64 1.95 9.46
N LYS A 266 2.38 2.60 8.56
CA LYS A 266 3.60 3.39 8.85
C LYS A 266 3.28 4.87 9.13
N ASN A 267 4.21 5.55 9.82
CA ASN A 267 4.32 7.01 9.95
C ASN A 267 3.15 7.81 10.57
N ARG A 268 2.04 7.18 10.94
CA ARG A 268 0.82 7.88 11.45
C ARG A 268 1.03 8.68 12.73
N ARG A 269 1.96 8.28 13.60
CA ARG A 269 2.32 9.03 14.83
C ARG A 269 2.90 10.42 14.52
N LYS A 270 3.67 10.56 13.44
CA LYS A 270 4.19 11.87 13.02
C LYS A 270 3.05 12.79 12.55
N GLU A 271 2.05 12.19 11.92
CA GLU A 271 0.87 12.88 11.36
C GLU A 271 -0.21 13.20 12.41
N ARG A 272 -0.12 12.67 13.65
CA ARG A 272 -1.05 13.03 14.74
C ARG A 272 -1.11 14.53 15.02
N ARG A 273 0.01 15.26 14.82
CA ARG A 273 0.03 16.72 14.96
C ARG A 273 -0.85 17.45 13.93
N LEU A 274 -1.13 16.78 12.81
CA LEU A 274 -2.01 17.26 11.74
C LEU A 274 -3.45 16.73 11.91
N GLY A 275 -3.76 16.07 13.04
CA GLY A 275 -5.08 15.50 13.31
C GLY A 275 -5.33 14.14 12.65
N ALA A 276 -4.31 13.48 12.10
CA ALA A 276 -4.48 12.16 11.49
C ALA A 276 -4.74 11.07 12.53
N ASN A 277 -5.82 10.31 12.32
CA ASN A 277 -6.12 9.10 13.07
C ASN A 277 -5.52 7.87 12.38
N LEU A 278 -5.38 6.79 13.14
CA LEU A 278 -5.12 5.48 12.57
C LEU A 278 -6.26 5.10 11.61
N PHE A 279 -5.93 4.42 10.52
CA PHE A 279 -6.92 3.85 9.63
C PHE A 279 -7.45 2.53 10.18
N THR A 280 -8.71 2.24 9.88
CA THR A 280 -9.26 0.90 10.03
C THR A 280 -8.69 0.03 8.90
N ILE A 281 -7.80 -0.90 9.24
CA ILE A 281 -7.06 -1.73 8.27
C ILE A 281 -7.38 -3.21 8.46
N GLY A 282 -7.13 -4.00 7.41
CA GLY A 282 -7.32 -5.44 7.41
C GLY A 282 -6.81 -6.07 6.12
N PHE A 283 -6.90 -7.39 6.03
CA PHE A 283 -6.47 -8.14 4.85
C PHE A 283 -7.36 -9.37 4.62
N ILE A 284 -7.39 -9.82 3.37
CA ILE A 284 -8.16 -10.99 2.93
C ILE A 284 -7.25 -11.91 2.12
N ILE A 285 -7.42 -13.21 2.28
CA ILE A 285 -6.64 -14.26 1.63
C ILE A 285 -7.54 -15.08 0.71
N TYR A 286 -7.14 -15.19 -0.56
CA TYR A 286 -7.81 -16.01 -1.57
C TYR A 286 -6.89 -17.13 -2.05
N GLU A 287 -7.46 -18.28 -2.39
CA GLU A 287 -6.75 -19.34 -3.10
C GLU A 287 -6.66 -18.96 -4.58
N MET A 288 -5.47 -19.10 -5.16
CA MET A 288 -5.21 -18.77 -6.55
C MET A 288 -4.89 -20.05 -7.34
N GLN A 289 -5.34 -20.12 -8.58
CA GLN A 289 -4.98 -21.17 -9.52
C GLN A 289 -4.33 -20.56 -10.77
N GLY A 290 -3.09 -20.98 -11.05
CA GLY A 290 -2.35 -20.55 -12.23
C GLY A 290 -1.42 -19.35 -12.00
N ASN A 291 -0.71 -18.94 -13.04
CA ASN A 291 0.45 -18.04 -12.92
C ASN A 291 0.12 -16.56 -13.20
N GLN A 292 -1.08 -16.09 -12.80
CA GLN A 292 -1.52 -14.71 -13.07
C GLN A 292 -0.69 -13.68 -12.28
N GLN A 293 -0.24 -12.62 -12.95
CA GLN A 293 0.65 -11.57 -12.41
C GLN A 293 -0.08 -10.44 -11.67
N HIS A 294 -1.38 -10.24 -11.90
CA HIS A 294 -2.26 -9.37 -11.12
C HIS A 294 -3.68 -9.87 -11.30
N ILE A 295 -4.40 -10.03 -10.20
CA ILE A 295 -5.72 -10.65 -10.21
C ILE A 295 -6.77 -9.59 -10.58
N PRO A 296 -7.59 -9.80 -11.62
CA PRO A 296 -8.56 -8.82 -12.09
C PRO A 296 -9.81 -8.78 -11.21
N LYS A 297 -10.63 -7.73 -11.40
CA LYS A 297 -11.90 -7.50 -10.69
C LYS A 297 -12.80 -8.75 -10.64
N ASP A 298 -12.99 -9.41 -11.78
CA ASP A 298 -13.92 -10.54 -11.91
C ASP A 298 -13.56 -11.69 -10.97
N PHE A 299 -12.27 -11.95 -10.74
CA PHE A 299 -11.86 -12.99 -9.83
C PHE A 299 -12.40 -12.76 -8.42
N PHE A 300 -12.34 -11.53 -7.90
CA PHE A 300 -12.80 -11.23 -6.54
C PHE A 300 -14.33 -11.19 -6.42
N LEU A 301 -15.04 -11.05 -7.55
CA LEU A 301 -16.50 -11.13 -7.61
C LEU A 301 -16.99 -12.57 -7.52
N PHE A 302 -16.32 -13.51 -8.18
CA PHE A 302 -16.76 -14.90 -8.28
C PHE A 302 -16.09 -15.86 -7.29
N ASN A 303 -14.93 -15.52 -6.72
CA ASN A 303 -14.24 -16.37 -5.76
C ASN A 303 -14.47 -15.96 -4.31
N ALA A 304 -14.72 -16.95 -3.45
CA ALA A 304 -14.82 -16.76 -2.01
C ALA A 304 -13.43 -16.67 -1.36
N SER A 305 -13.30 -15.84 -0.32
CA SER A 305 -12.08 -15.79 0.49
C SER A 305 -11.89 -17.09 1.27
N LYS A 306 -10.66 -17.62 1.30
CA LYS A 306 -10.32 -18.79 2.14
C LYS A 306 -10.08 -18.40 3.58
N ALA A 307 -9.44 -17.26 3.79
CA ALA A 307 -9.18 -16.71 5.10
C ALA A 307 -9.25 -15.18 5.05
N ARG A 308 -9.47 -14.56 6.21
CA ARG A 308 -9.50 -13.10 6.35
C ARG A 308 -9.25 -12.72 7.80
N CYS A 309 -8.86 -11.46 8.02
CA CYS A 309 -8.87 -10.90 9.37
C CYS A 309 -10.27 -10.99 9.99
N LYS A 310 -10.37 -11.35 11.28
CA LYS A 310 -11.67 -11.46 11.99
C LYS A 310 -12.49 -10.17 11.92
N SER A 311 -11.82 -9.02 11.97
CA SER A 311 -12.42 -7.70 11.83
C SER A 311 -11.38 -6.72 11.30
N TYR A 312 -11.85 -5.70 10.57
CA TYR A 312 -11.04 -4.54 10.27
C TYR A 312 -10.94 -3.71 11.54
N ILE A 313 -9.72 -3.42 11.99
CA ILE A 313 -9.49 -2.76 13.27
C ILE A 313 -8.71 -1.47 13.08
N ASN A 314 -9.02 -0.49 13.91
CA ASN A 314 -8.36 0.81 13.92
C ASN A 314 -7.16 0.79 14.89
N LEU A 315 -6.17 -0.06 14.60
CA LEU A 315 -4.92 -0.19 15.33
C LEU A 315 -3.73 -0.03 14.38
N ARG A 316 -2.53 0.21 14.93
CA ARG A 316 -1.30 0.34 14.14
C ARG A 316 -0.96 -0.94 13.38
N GLU A 317 -1.23 -2.10 13.97
CA GLU A 317 -1.00 -3.41 13.37
C GLU A 317 -2.23 -4.32 13.54
N VAL A 318 -2.47 -5.17 12.56
CA VAL A 318 -3.44 -6.28 12.59
C VAL A 318 -2.70 -7.57 12.36
N THR A 319 -2.69 -8.44 13.36
CA THR A 319 -2.02 -9.74 13.31
C THR A 319 -3.04 -10.86 13.45
N GLN A 320 -2.92 -11.88 12.61
CA GLN A 320 -3.71 -13.10 12.76
C GLN A 320 -2.94 -14.34 12.27
N ARG A 321 -3.09 -15.43 13.04
CA ARG A 321 -2.60 -16.78 12.70
C ARG A 321 -3.64 -17.53 11.85
N PHE A 322 -3.15 -18.28 10.88
CA PHE A 322 -3.94 -19.10 9.96
C PHE A 322 -3.32 -20.48 9.80
N ARG A 323 -4.18 -21.45 9.46
CA ARG A 323 -3.80 -22.79 9.03
C ARG A 323 -4.53 -23.05 7.71
N LEU A 324 -3.78 -23.25 6.63
CA LEU A 324 -4.33 -23.53 5.30
C LEU A 324 -3.59 -24.71 4.69
N SER A 325 -4.23 -25.44 3.79
CA SER A 325 -3.58 -26.52 3.06
C SER A 325 -2.44 -25.99 2.17
N PRO A 326 -1.42 -26.80 1.86
CA PRO A 326 -0.39 -26.44 0.88
C PRO A 326 -1.00 -25.95 -0.44
N GLY A 327 -0.45 -24.88 -1.00
CA GLY A 327 -1.02 -24.23 -2.19
C GLY A 327 -0.53 -22.80 -2.43
N GLU A 328 -1.08 -22.18 -3.47
CA GLU A 328 -0.83 -20.78 -3.80
C GLU A 328 -2.01 -19.90 -3.37
N TYR A 329 -1.69 -18.83 -2.66
CA TYR A 329 -2.64 -17.86 -2.13
C TYR A 329 -2.24 -16.45 -2.52
N VAL A 330 -3.21 -15.53 -2.43
CA VAL A 330 -2.98 -14.09 -2.53
C VAL A 330 -3.48 -13.40 -1.27
N ILE A 331 -2.64 -12.54 -0.70
CA ILE A 331 -2.99 -11.66 0.42
C ILE A 331 -3.26 -10.28 -0.16
N VAL A 332 -4.44 -9.73 0.11
CA VAL A 332 -4.85 -8.37 -0.29
C VAL A 332 -4.99 -7.50 0.95
N PRO A 333 -3.95 -6.74 1.34
CA PRO A 333 -4.03 -5.75 2.40
C PRO A 333 -4.78 -4.49 1.94
N SER A 334 -5.70 -4.01 2.75
CA SER A 334 -6.50 -2.82 2.42
C SER A 334 -6.92 -2.02 3.66
N THR A 335 -7.21 -0.76 3.45
CA THR A 335 -8.01 0.05 4.36
C THR A 335 -9.48 -0.32 4.27
N PHE A 336 -10.29 0.05 5.27
CA PHE A 336 -11.72 -0.20 5.23
C PHE A 336 -12.40 0.62 4.12
N GLU A 337 -12.14 1.93 4.09
CA GLU A 337 -12.67 2.84 3.08
C GLU A 337 -11.67 3.01 1.92
N PRO A 338 -12.15 3.21 0.67
CA PRO A 338 -11.29 3.54 -0.46
C PRO A 338 -10.67 4.95 -0.31
N HIS A 339 -9.69 5.27 -1.16
CA HIS A 339 -9.04 6.58 -1.25
C HIS A 339 -8.24 7.02 -0.01
N GLN A 340 -8.06 6.14 0.97
CA GLN A 340 -7.25 6.39 2.15
C GLN A 340 -5.76 6.19 1.84
N GLU A 341 -4.98 7.28 1.89
CA GLU A 341 -3.54 7.27 1.59
C GLU A 341 -2.70 6.88 2.80
N GLY A 342 -1.81 5.91 2.62
CA GLY A 342 -0.89 5.50 3.67
C GLY A 342 0.13 4.46 3.22
N GLU A 343 1.21 4.35 3.95
CA GLU A 343 2.21 3.30 3.77
C GLU A 343 1.97 2.16 4.76
N PHE A 344 2.35 0.94 4.39
CA PHE A 344 2.24 -0.23 5.26
C PHE A 344 3.42 -1.18 5.13
N ILE A 345 3.54 -2.09 6.10
CA ILE A 345 4.43 -3.24 6.10
C ILE A 345 3.56 -4.48 6.28
N LEU A 346 3.69 -5.43 5.36
CA LEU A 346 3.11 -6.76 5.46
C LEU A 346 4.22 -7.74 5.86
N ARG A 347 4.04 -8.41 7.00
CA ARG A 347 4.95 -9.45 7.47
C ARG A 347 4.23 -10.79 7.44
N VAL A 348 4.84 -11.78 6.81
CA VAL A 348 4.35 -13.15 6.80
C VAL A 348 5.39 -14.04 7.46
N PHE A 349 4.96 -14.72 8.52
CA PHE A 349 5.76 -15.68 9.24
C PHE A 349 5.21 -17.07 8.94
N SER A 350 6.02 -17.98 8.41
CA SER A 350 5.64 -19.39 8.23
C SER A 350 6.60 -20.34 8.92
N GLU A 351 6.09 -21.45 9.44
CA GLU A 351 6.88 -22.47 10.15
C GLU A 351 7.88 -23.14 9.22
N LYS A 352 7.42 -23.48 8.01
CA LYS A 352 8.24 -23.98 6.91
C LYS A 352 8.61 -22.89 5.94
N ARG A 353 9.54 -23.17 5.03
CA ARG A 353 9.96 -22.22 4.00
C ARG A 353 8.76 -21.86 3.12
N SER A 354 8.30 -20.61 3.25
CA SER A 354 7.34 -20.02 2.31
C SER A 354 8.05 -18.99 1.44
N MET A 355 7.44 -18.67 0.31
CA MET A 355 7.80 -17.46 -0.44
C MET A 355 6.61 -16.53 -0.45
N SER A 356 6.83 -15.27 -0.07
CA SER A 356 5.88 -14.20 -0.31
C SER A 356 6.50 -13.12 -1.18
N GLU A 357 5.88 -12.91 -2.34
CA GLU A 357 6.35 -11.99 -3.38
C GLU A 357 5.21 -11.09 -3.79
N GLU A 358 5.49 -9.83 -4.11
CA GLU A 358 4.46 -8.93 -4.64
C GLU A 358 4.01 -9.39 -6.02
N ILE A 359 2.70 -9.42 -6.22
CA ILE A 359 2.04 -9.74 -7.48
C ILE A 359 1.94 -8.42 -8.27
N GLU A 360 3.00 -8.12 -9.02
CA GLU A 360 3.03 -6.98 -9.94
C GLU A 360 3.00 -7.45 -11.41
N ASN A 361 2.38 -6.63 -12.26
CA ASN A 361 2.50 -6.80 -13.71
C ASN A 361 3.94 -6.53 -14.15
N LYS A 362 4.47 -7.38 -15.03
CA LYS A 362 5.70 -7.10 -15.75
C LYS A 362 5.50 -5.93 -16.71
N ILE A 363 6.49 -5.04 -16.76
CA ILE A 363 6.46 -3.85 -17.62
C ILE A 363 6.65 -4.30 -19.08
N GLU A 364 5.60 -4.16 -19.90
CA GLU A 364 5.57 -4.60 -21.30
C GLU A 364 4.72 -3.62 -22.14
N ALA A 365 5.13 -3.39 -23.39
CA ALA A 365 4.34 -2.64 -24.38
C ALA A 365 4.09 -3.53 -25.60
N ASP A 366 2.83 -3.80 -25.92
CA ASP A 366 2.46 -4.56 -27.10
C ASP A 366 2.38 -3.62 -28.31
N HIS A 367 3.36 -3.73 -29.21
CA HIS A 367 3.37 -3.03 -30.49
C HIS A 367 2.64 -3.86 -31.56
N SER A 368 1.45 -4.38 -31.27
CA SER A 368 0.64 -5.07 -32.27
C SER A 368 -0.34 -4.09 -32.94
N VAL A 369 0.05 -3.58 -34.11
CA VAL A 369 -0.93 -3.08 -35.08
C VAL A 369 -1.72 -4.31 -35.54
N PRO A 370 -3.07 -4.32 -35.55
CA PRO A 370 -3.81 -5.42 -36.16
C PRO A 370 -3.53 -5.43 -37.67
N GLU A 371 -2.59 -6.28 -38.09
CA GLU A 371 -2.18 -6.45 -39.48
C GLU A 371 -3.37 -6.92 -40.34
N LYS A 372 -3.93 -6.01 -41.14
CA LYS A 372 -4.65 -6.38 -42.35
C LYS A 372 -3.65 -6.49 -43.52
N LYS A 373 -3.03 -7.67 -43.69
CA LYS A 373 -2.23 -8.14 -44.84
C LYS A 373 -1.00 -7.27 -45.25
N PRO A 374 0.06 -7.86 -45.82
CA PRO A 374 1.35 -7.19 -45.93
C PRO A 374 1.35 -6.14 -47.05
N LYS A 375 1.55 -4.87 -46.70
CA LYS A 375 2.16 -3.87 -47.60
C LYS A 375 3.62 -3.66 -47.17
N LYS A 376 4.49 -3.37 -48.14
CA LYS A 376 5.96 -3.33 -48.02
C LYS A 376 6.44 -2.62 -46.74
N LYS A 377 7.47 -3.20 -46.10
CA LYS A 377 8.19 -2.65 -44.95
C LYS A 377 8.58 -1.19 -45.19
N GLU A 378 7.88 -0.25 -44.56
CA GLU A 378 8.42 1.08 -44.29
C GLU A 378 9.56 0.93 -43.27
N LYS A 379 10.62 1.73 -43.44
CA LYS A 379 11.76 1.72 -42.52
C LYS A 379 11.26 2.11 -41.13
N PRO A 380 11.78 1.48 -40.06
CA PRO A 380 11.44 1.90 -38.70
C PRO A 380 11.83 3.36 -38.51
N ILE A 381 10.90 4.13 -37.96
CA ILE A 381 11.11 5.52 -37.56
C ILE A 381 12.13 5.51 -36.41
N VAL A 382 13.24 6.23 -36.56
CA VAL A 382 14.35 6.30 -35.61
C VAL A 382 14.15 7.53 -34.74
N PHE A 383 13.95 7.35 -33.44
CA PHE A 383 13.64 8.44 -32.51
C PHE A 383 14.91 9.19 -32.06
N VAL A 384 14.71 10.43 -31.61
CA VAL A 384 15.76 11.43 -31.29
C VAL A 384 16.85 10.92 -30.36
N SER A 385 16.58 9.90 -29.53
CA SER A 385 17.59 9.26 -28.66
C SER A 385 18.76 8.60 -29.42
N ASP A 386 18.57 8.25 -30.69
CA ASP A 386 19.55 7.49 -31.48
C ASP A 386 20.61 8.35 -32.18
N ARG A 387 20.44 9.68 -32.22
CA ARG A 387 21.35 10.58 -32.94
C ARG A 387 22.72 10.73 -32.27
N ALA A 388 22.85 10.34 -31.01
CA ALA A 388 24.09 10.45 -30.24
C ALA A 388 25.21 9.47 -30.66
N LYS A 389 24.90 8.43 -31.46
CA LYS A 389 25.89 7.43 -31.90
C LYS A 389 26.34 7.57 -33.38
N ALA A 390 25.74 8.47 -34.16
CA ALA A 390 26.01 8.58 -35.60
C ALA A 390 27.20 9.49 -35.98
N ASN A 391 27.75 10.25 -35.03
CA ASN A 391 28.92 11.10 -35.25
C ASN A 391 30.16 10.51 -34.59
N LYS A 392 30.77 9.50 -35.22
CA LYS A 392 32.20 9.20 -35.06
C LYS A 392 32.86 9.25 -36.43
N GLU A 393 33.53 10.39 -36.63
CA GLU A 393 34.69 10.69 -37.47
C GLU A 393 35.16 9.61 -38.46
N ILE A 394 35.16 9.97 -39.75
CA ILE A 394 36.09 9.41 -40.74
C ILE A 394 37.00 10.57 -41.16
N GLU A 395 38.25 10.56 -40.70
CA GLU A 395 39.30 11.42 -41.24
C GLU A 395 39.70 10.99 -42.66
N PRO A 396 40.13 11.91 -43.55
CA PRO A 396 40.58 11.59 -44.88
C PRO A 396 42.09 11.39 -44.92
N ASP A 397 42.57 10.30 -45.51
CA ASP A 397 43.94 10.29 -46.03
C ASP A 397 44.07 9.52 -47.35
N VAL A 398 44.87 10.15 -48.21
CA VAL A 398 45.11 9.94 -49.65
C VAL A 398 46.00 8.72 -49.90
N TYR A 399 45.80 7.97 -50.98
CA TYR A 399 46.87 7.55 -51.92
C TYR A 399 46.31 6.89 -53.20
N GLU A 400 46.99 7.21 -54.30
CA GLU A 400 46.73 6.95 -55.72
C GLU A 400 46.89 5.48 -56.19
N LYS A 401 46.29 5.21 -57.38
CA LYS A 401 46.71 4.26 -58.44
C LYS A 401 46.35 2.76 -58.36
N GLN A 402 45.39 2.32 -59.19
CA GLN A 402 45.59 1.53 -60.44
C GLN A 402 44.29 0.84 -60.91
N ILE A 403 44.02 0.90 -62.23
CA ILE A 403 43.02 0.12 -62.99
C ILE A 403 43.74 -1.15 -63.50
N PRO A 404 43.14 -2.36 -63.55
CA PRO A 404 42.45 -2.80 -64.77
C PRO A 404 41.17 -3.67 -64.60
N ASN A 405 40.18 -3.31 -65.42
CA ASN A 405 39.20 -4.15 -66.14
C ASN A 405 38.54 -5.38 -65.49
N GLY A 406 37.21 -5.32 -65.39
CA GLY A 406 36.31 -6.47 -65.40
C GLY A 406 34.87 -6.04 -65.68
N LYS A 407 34.43 -6.19 -66.95
CA LYS A 407 33.05 -5.99 -67.38
C LYS A 407 32.12 -7.02 -66.72
N THR A 408 30.95 -6.60 -66.27
CA THR A 408 29.69 -7.38 -66.43
C THR A 408 28.51 -6.43 -66.35
N ASP A 409 27.72 -6.44 -67.42
CA ASP A 409 26.46 -5.71 -67.59
C ASP A 409 25.42 -6.08 -66.53
N LYS A 410 24.76 -5.08 -65.92
CA LYS A 410 23.38 -5.21 -65.43
C LYS A 410 22.59 -3.94 -65.67
N GLU A 411 21.41 -4.16 -66.21
CA GLU A 411 20.46 -3.20 -66.78
C GLU A 411 19.97 -2.12 -65.80
N LYS A 412 19.69 -0.93 -66.34
CA LYS A 412 18.88 0.11 -65.69
C LYS A 412 17.42 -0.36 -65.57
N PRO A 413 16.77 -0.29 -64.40
CA PRO A 413 15.32 -0.35 -64.34
C PRO A 413 14.72 1.00 -64.76
N LYS A 414 13.71 0.93 -65.64
CA LYS A 414 12.81 2.03 -66.00
C LYS A 414 12.01 2.52 -64.77
N PRO A 415 11.55 3.79 -64.74
CA PRO A 415 10.75 4.33 -63.64
C PRO A 415 9.38 3.64 -63.58
N GLY A 416 9.10 2.96 -62.47
CA GLY A 416 7.82 2.33 -62.20
C GLY A 416 6.82 3.33 -61.63
N LEU A 417 5.71 3.49 -62.36
CA LEU A 417 4.33 3.72 -61.91
C LEU A 417 4.14 4.46 -60.57
N ALA A 418 3.67 5.70 -60.65
CA ALA A 418 3.02 6.38 -59.54
C ALA A 418 1.87 5.49 -59.02
N GLU A 419 2.00 5.02 -57.78
CA GLU A 419 0.95 4.25 -57.10
C GLU A 419 -0.25 5.18 -56.90
N GLU A 420 -1.46 4.72 -57.27
CA GLU A 420 -2.70 5.43 -56.96
C GLU A 420 -2.85 5.50 -55.43
N GLU A 421 -2.58 6.67 -54.86
CA GLU A 421 -2.93 7.00 -53.46
C GLU A 421 -4.41 6.66 -53.24
N SER A 422 -4.72 5.99 -52.13
CA SER A 422 -6.13 5.69 -51.82
C SER A 422 -6.89 6.99 -51.60
N GLU A 423 -8.20 7.01 -51.84
CA GLU A 423 -9.03 8.21 -51.63
C GLU A 423 -8.94 8.74 -50.18
N GLU A 424 -8.68 7.88 -49.19
CA GLU A 424 -8.39 8.29 -47.82
C GLU A 424 -7.02 8.98 -47.66
N ASP A 425 -6.01 8.53 -48.40
CA ASP A 425 -4.66 9.12 -48.40
C ASP A 425 -4.68 10.52 -49.02
N LYS A 426 -5.38 10.69 -50.15
CA LYS A 426 -5.58 12.00 -50.81
C LYS A 426 -6.35 12.96 -49.91
N LEU A 427 -7.39 12.46 -49.22
CA LEU A 427 -8.17 13.25 -48.27
C LEU A 427 -7.31 13.68 -47.08
N PHE A 428 -6.49 12.76 -46.54
CA PHE A 428 -5.58 13.07 -45.43
C PHE A 428 -4.50 14.08 -45.83
N HIS A 429 -3.93 13.95 -47.04
CA HIS A 429 -2.97 14.89 -47.59
C HIS A 429 -3.58 16.29 -47.78
N THR A 430 -4.82 16.36 -48.26
CA THR A 430 -5.56 17.62 -48.40
C THR A 430 -5.81 18.27 -47.03
N ILE A 431 -6.17 17.47 -46.02
CA ILE A 431 -6.36 17.94 -44.65
C ILE A 431 -5.03 18.45 -44.08
N PHE A 432 -3.93 17.71 -44.27
CA PHE A 432 -2.60 18.13 -43.82
C PHE A 432 -2.17 19.46 -44.45
N GLN A 433 -2.33 19.62 -45.76
CA GLN A 433 -2.02 20.88 -46.46
C GLN A 433 -2.84 22.05 -45.97
N GLN A 434 -4.12 21.84 -45.64
CA GLN A 434 -4.96 22.90 -45.07
C GLN A 434 -4.52 23.32 -43.65
N ILE A 435 -3.77 22.47 -42.97
CA ILE A 435 -3.33 22.69 -41.58
C ILE A 435 -1.93 23.31 -41.55
N ALA A 436 -0.99 22.72 -42.29
CA ALA A 436 0.40 23.16 -42.36
C ALA A 436 0.55 24.43 -43.22
N GLY A 437 -0.37 24.69 -44.16
CA GLY A 437 -0.22 25.81 -45.08
C GLY A 437 0.97 25.61 -46.02
N ASP A 438 1.70 26.70 -46.29
CA ASP A 438 2.71 26.75 -47.36
C ASP A 438 4.06 26.10 -46.97
N ASP A 439 4.34 25.96 -45.67
CA ASP A 439 5.61 25.39 -45.18
C ASP A 439 5.58 23.85 -45.09
N LEU A 440 4.41 23.23 -45.28
CA LEU A 440 4.18 21.77 -45.23
C LEU A 440 4.67 21.11 -43.93
N GLU A 441 4.76 21.87 -42.83
CA GLU A 441 5.16 21.39 -41.51
C GLU A 441 4.21 21.91 -40.42
N ILE A 442 3.70 21.02 -39.57
CA ILE A 442 2.72 21.41 -38.54
C ILE A 442 3.43 21.88 -37.27
N THR A 443 3.13 23.10 -36.84
CA THR A 443 3.57 23.67 -35.56
C THR A 443 2.68 23.23 -34.40
N ALA A 444 3.16 23.40 -33.15
CA ALA A 444 2.37 23.11 -31.95
C ALA A 444 1.04 23.89 -31.87
N ILE A 445 1.00 25.10 -32.42
CA ILE A 445 -0.19 25.95 -32.43
C ILE A 445 -1.21 25.41 -33.43
N GLU A 446 -0.77 25.04 -34.63
CA GLU A 446 -1.63 24.43 -35.66
C GLU A 446 -2.17 23.08 -35.21
N LEU A 447 -1.32 22.23 -34.60
CA LEU A 447 -1.71 20.96 -34.02
C LEU A 447 -2.81 21.15 -32.96
N LYS A 448 -2.62 22.09 -32.04
CA LYS A 448 -3.62 22.44 -31.01
C LYS A 448 -4.94 22.84 -31.65
N ASN A 449 -4.91 23.74 -32.63
CA ASN A 449 -6.11 24.26 -33.26
C ASN A 449 -6.91 23.14 -33.96
N VAL A 450 -6.23 22.24 -34.64
CA VAL A 450 -6.86 21.11 -35.34
C VAL A 450 -7.44 20.10 -34.38
N LEU A 451 -6.66 19.67 -33.38
CA LEU A 451 -7.12 18.70 -32.39
C LEU A 451 -8.34 19.24 -31.63
N ASN A 452 -8.31 20.52 -31.23
CA ASN A 452 -9.43 21.16 -30.53
C ASN A 452 -10.64 21.36 -31.44
N LYS A 453 -10.44 21.68 -32.72
CA LYS A 453 -11.53 21.74 -33.70
C LYS A 453 -12.19 20.38 -33.88
N VAL A 454 -11.42 19.29 -33.89
CA VAL A 454 -11.94 17.93 -33.98
C VAL A 454 -12.67 17.53 -32.70
N ILE A 455 -12.11 17.77 -31.51
CA ILE A 455 -12.78 17.54 -30.23
C ILE A 455 -14.09 18.32 -30.14
N SER A 456 -14.10 19.59 -30.55
CA SER A 456 -15.31 20.44 -30.49
C SER A 456 -16.47 19.97 -31.37
N LYS A 457 -16.19 19.15 -32.40
CA LYS A 457 -17.24 18.51 -33.22
C LYS A 457 -17.91 17.36 -32.48
N TYR A 458 -17.22 16.72 -31.53
CA TYR A 458 -17.77 15.69 -30.66
C TYR A 458 -18.39 16.33 -29.42
N LYS A 459 -19.42 17.15 -29.66
CA LYS A 459 -20.05 18.16 -28.80
C LYS A 459 -20.70 17.66 -27.48
N GLU A 460 -20.18 16.61 -26.86
CA GLU A 460 -20.63 16.05 -25.58
C GLU A 460 -19.58 16.18 -24.47
N TYR A 461 -18.33 16.54 -24.78
CA TYR A 461 -17.25 16.66 -23.80
C TYR A 461 -17.05 18.11 -23.33
N ARG A 462 -17.15 18.35 -22.02
CA ARG A 462 -16.61 19.55 -21.36
C ARG A 462 -15.09 19.49 -21.19
N ALA A 463 -14.36 18.89 -22.12
CA ALA A 463 -12.91 18.92 -22.07
C ALA A 463 -12.44 20.31 -22.52
N GLU A 464 -11.53 20.94 -21.78
CA GLU A 464 -10.93 22.24 -22.11
C GLU A 464 -10.10 22.22 -23.43
N GLY A 465 -10.04 21.06 -24.09
CA GLY A 465 -9.25 20.79 -25.27
C GLY A 465 -7.78 20.55 -24.90
N PHE A 466 -6.97 20.23 -25.90
CA PHE A 466 -5.53 20.14 -25.78
C PHE A 466 -4.93 21.50 -25.44
N THR A 467 -4.04 21.52 -24.44
CA THR A 467 -3.20 22.67 -24.16
C THR A 467 -2.08 22.82 -25.18
N LEU A 468 -1.49 24.03 -25.26
CA LEU A 468 -0.34 24.24 -26.15
C LEU A 468 0.88 23.42 -25.71
N GLU A 469 1.03 23.21 -24.40
CA GLU A 469 2.15 22.46 -23.84
C GLU A 469 2.03 20.96 -24.12
N SER A 470 0.81 20.42 -24.08
CA SER A 470 0.50 19.07 -24.53
C SER A 470 0.92 18.85 -25.98
N CYS A 471 0.53 19.77 -26.88
CA CYS A 471 0.92 19.69 -28.29
C CYS A 471 2.43 19.79 -28.48
N ARG A 472 3.13 20.67 -27.75
CA ARG A 472 4.60 20.73 -27.78
C ARG A 472 5.24 19.43 -27.33
N SER A 473 4.73 18.83 -26.25
CA SER A 473 5.24 17.55 -25.74
C SER A 473 4.99 16.41 -26.72
N MET A 474 3.86 16.41 -27.43
CA MET A 474 3.58 15.41 -28.46
C MET A 474 4.54 15.55 -29.64
N ILE A 475 4.77 16.78 -30.12
CA ILE A 475 5.72 17.03 -31.20
C ILE A 475 7.12 16.57 -30.79
N ALA A 476 7.59 16.95 -29.60
CA ALA A 476 8.93 16.59 -29.14
C ALA A 476 9.21 15.07 -29.09
N LEU A 477 8.17 14.24 -29.04
CA LEU A 477 8.28 12.78 -28.99
C LEU A 477 8.08 12.11 -30.35
N MET A 478 7.43 12.80 -31.29
CA MET A 478 7.11 12.30 -32.64
C MET A 478 8.04 12.87 -33.71
N ASP A 479 8.64 14.03 -33.45
CA ASP A 479 9.62 14.72 -34.28
C ASP A 479 10.91 13.90 -34.33
N THR A 480 11.12 13.23 -35.45
CA THR A 480 12.24 12.30 -35.66
C THR A 480 13.36 12.93 -36.46
N ASP A 481 13.04 13.96 -37.26
CA ASP A 481 14.01 14.75 -38.00
C ASP A 481 14.67 15.86 -37.15
N GLY A 482 14.08 16.19 -35.99
CA GLY A 482 14.56 17.16 -35.00
C GLY A 482 14.24 18.60 -35.38
N THR A 483 13.20 18.81 -36.20
CA THR A 483 12.79 20.12 -36.73
C THR A 483 12.02 20.96 -35.70
N GLY A 484 11.52 20.33 -34.64
CA GLY A 484 10.57 20.91 -33.69
C GLY A 484 9.17 21.08 -34.27
N ARG A 485 8.88 20.44 -35.42
CA ARG A 485 7.62 20.47 -36.17
C ARG A 485 7.25 19.05 -36.60
N LEU A 486 6.07 18.87 -37.19
CA LEU A 486 5.65 17.57 -37.71
C LEU A 486 5.52 17.58 -39.23
N ASN A 487 6.26 16.71 -39.88
CA ASN A 487 6.05 16.42 -41.31
C ASN A 487 4.83 15.51 -41.52
N LEU A 488 4.45 15.26 -42.78
CA LEU A 488 3.26 14.47 -43.13
C LEU A 488 3.26 13.06 -42.53
N GLN A 489 4.42 12.38 -42.51
CA GLN A 489 4.53 11.01 -42.02
C GLN A 489 4.38 10.96 -40.50
N GLU A 490 5.06 11.87 -39.80
CA GLU A 490 4.98 11.99 -38.33
C GLU A 490 3.58 12.39 -37.88
N PHE A 491 2.95 13.36 -38.55
CA PHE A 491 1.58 13.74 -38.27
C PHE A 491 0.61 12.59 -38.52
N ARG A 492 0.77 11.85 -39.63
CA ARG A 492 -0.05 10.66 -39.93
C ARG A 492 0.07 9.60 -38.84
N HIS A 493 1.28 9.35 -38.35
CA HIS A 493 1.51 8.40 -37.28
C HIS A 493 0.83 8.84 -35.98
N LEU A 494 1.10 10.06 -35.53
CA LEU A 494 0.49 10.64 -34.33
C LEU A 494 -1.04 10.65 -34.41
N TRP A 495 -1.59 11.01 -35.58
CA TRP A 495 -3.05 11.07 -35.78
C TRP A 495 -3.73 9.71 -35.63
N ASN A 496 -3.12 8.65 -36.17
CA ASN A 496 -3.65 7.30 -36.06
C ASN A 496 -3.63 6.81 -34.60
N LYS A 497 -2.58 7.13 -33.85
CA LYS A 497 -2.47 6.83 -32.41
C LYS A 497 -3.54 7.57 -31.60
N ILE A 498 -3.69 8.87 -31.81
CA ILE A 498 -4.73 9.68 -31.14
C ILE A 498 -6.12 9.13 -31.44
N LYS A 499 -6.41 8.73 -32.68
CA LYS A 499 -7.69 8.10 -33.04
C LYS A 499 -7.94 6.77 -32.29
N GLN A 500 -6.92 5.91 -32.21
CA GLN A 500 -7.02 4.64 -31.49
C GLN A 500 -7.31 4.87 -30.00
N TRP A 501 -6.51 5.72 -29.35
CA TRP A 501 -6.66 6.03 -27.94
C TRP A 501 -7.94 6.80 -27.62
N LEU A 502 -8.43 7.63 -28.54
CA LEU A 502 -9.77 8.23 -28.43
C LEU A 502 -10.86 7.16 -28.41
N GLY A 503 -10.73 6.09 -29.20
CA GLY A 503 -11.66 4.96 -29.17
C GLY A 503 -11.69 4.27 -27.80
N ILE A 504 -10.51 4.06 -27.21
CA ILE A 504 -10.36 3.45 -25.87
C ILE A 504 -10.92 4.39 -24.80
N PHE A 505 -10.55 5.66 -24.80
CA PHE A 505 -11.05 6.62 -23.80
C PHE A 505 -12.58 6.65 -23.77
N LYS A 506 -13.23 6.60 -24.94
CA LYS A 506 -14.68 6.57 -25.07
C LYS A 506 -15.35 5.30 -24.53
N SER A 507 -14.68 4.16 -24.56
CA SER A 507 -15.27 2.93 -23.99
C SER A 507 -15.29 2.96 -22.46
N TYR A 508 -14.42 3.76 -21.84
CA TYR A 508 -14.32 3.90 -20.38
C TYR A 508 -15.07 5.12 -19.84
N ASP A 509 -15.21 6.21 -20.61
CA ASP A 509 -16.03 7.39 -20.27
C ASP A 509 -17.52 7.16 -20.59
N ALA A 510 -18.12 6.17 -19.92
CA ALA A 510 -19.50 5.73 -20.15
C ALA A 510 -20.55 6.79 -19.73
N ASP A 511 -20.20 7.66 -18.79
CA ASP A 511 -21.05 8.77 -18.35
C ASP A 511 -20.86 10.05 -19.18
N HIS A 512 -19.96 10.01 -20.16
CA HIS A 512 -19.61 11.12 -21.04
C HIS A 512 -19.22 12.39 -20.28
N SER A 513 -18.59 12.20 -19.12
CA SER A 513 -18.11 13.30 -18.29
C SER A 513 -16.94 14.04 -18.95
N GLY A 514 -16.26 13.42 -19.93
CA GLY A 514 -15.02 13.89 -20.52
C GLY A 514 -13.79 13.61 -19.65
N THR A 515 -13.96 12.79 -18.61
CA THR A 515 -12.90 12.37 -17.72
C THR A 515 -13.06 10.90 -17.38
N ILE A 516 -11.96 10.16 -17.29
CA ILE A 516 -11.96 8.82 -16.72
C ILE A 516 -11.41 8.87 -15.30
N ASN A 517 -11.96 8.07 -14.40
CA ASN A 517 -11.39 7.99 -13.06
C ASN A 517 -10.05 7.23 -13.11
N SER A 518 -9.23 7.43 -12.08
CA SER A 518 -7.90 6.83 -11.98
C SER A 518 -7.88 5.30 -11.92
N TYR A 519 -8.99 4.65 -11.54
CA TYR A 519 -9.10 3.18 -11.57
C TYR A 519 -9.40 2.67 -13.00
N GLU A 520 -10.25 3.38 -13.74
CA GLU A 520 -10.50 3.13 -15.16
C GLU A 520 -9.25 3.39 -16.01
N MET A 521 -8.45 4.39 -15.63
CA MET A 521 -7.16 4.68 -16.28
C MET A 521 -6.27 3.44 -16.36
N ARG A 522 -6.20 2.62 -15.30
CA ARG A 522 -5.40 1.39 -15.29
C ARG A 522 -5.85 0.42 -16.38
N SER A 523 -7.16 0.24 -16.54
CA SER A 523 -7.73 -0.62 -17.59
C SER A 523 -7.52 -0.02 -18.98
N ALA A 524 -7.73 1.30 -19.13
CA ALA A 524 -7.54 2.00 -20.39
C ALA A 524 -6.08 1.98 -20.89
N VAL A 525 -5.10 2.09 -19.99
CA VAL A 525 -3.67 1.99 -20.31
C VAL A 525 -3.29 0.56 -20.71
N ASN A 526 -3.83 -0.46 -20.04
CA ASN A 526 -3.66 -1.86 -20.43
C ASN A 526 -4.26 -2.13 -21.83
N ASP A 527 -5.46 -1.63 -22.13
CA ASP A 527 -6.10 -1.76 -23.44
C ASP A 527 -5.39 -0.96 -24.55
N ALA A 528 -4.68 0.11 -24.17
CA ALA A 528 -3.80 0.85 -25.07
C ALA A 528 -2.51 0.08 -25.42
N GLY A 529 -2.29 -1.08 -24.79
CA GLY A 529 -1.16 -1.98 -25.04
C GLY A 529 -0.03 -1.86 -24.02
N PHE A 530 -0.17 -1.06 -22.96
CA PHE A 530 0.87 -0.88 -21.95
C PHE A 530 0.52 -1.62 -20.66
N ARG A 531 1.31 -2.64 -20.31
CA ARG A 531 1.26 -3.29 -19.00
C ARG A 531 2.33 -2.66 -18.11
N LEU A 532 1.89 -2.00 -17.05
CA LEU A 532 2.77 -1.29 -16.11
C LEU A 532 2.65 -1.89 -14.71
N ASN A 533 3.68 -1.71 -13.87
CA ASN A 533 3.63 -2.09 -12.46
C ASN A 533 2.90 -1.03 -11.61
N ASN A 534 2.62 -1.33 -10.33
CA ASN A 534 1.85 -0.43 -9.47
C ASN A 534 2.55 0.92 -9.28
N GLN A 535 3.88 0.92 -9.16
CA GLN A 535 4.66 2.14 -8.99
C GLN A 535 4.49 3.12 -10.16
N LEU A 536 4.47 2.63 -11.40
CA LEU A 536 4.24 3.47 -12.57
C LEU A 536 2.81 3.99 -12.64
N TYR A 537 1.81 3.18 -12.27
CA TYR A 537 0.42 3.65 -12.16
C TYR A 537 0.25 4.75 -11.10
N ASP A 538 0.97 4.64 -9.98
CA ASP A 538 0.99 5.70 -8.96
C ASP A 538 1.54 7.01 -9.52
N ILE A 539 2.67 6.95 -10.24
CA ILE A 539 3.31 8.12 -10.85
C ILE A 539 2.37 8.75 -11.90
N ILE A 540 1.72 7.94 -12.73
CA ILE A 540 0.77 8.42 -13.74
C ILE A 540 -0.40 9.14 -13.05
N THR A 541 -0.98 8.53 -12.01
CA THR A 541 -2.09 9.13 -11.27
C THR A 541 -1.67 10.45 -10.64
N MET A 542 -0.53 10.49 -9.94
CA MET A 542 0.00 11.68 -9.29
C MET A 542 0.34 12.82 -10.27
N ARG A 543 0.70 12.48 -11.52
CA ARG A 543 1.16 13.45 -12.52
C ARG A 543 0.05 13.98 -13.42
N TYR A 544 -0.93 13.14 -13.76
CA TYR A 544 -1.93 13.41 -14.79
C TYR A 544 -3.37 13.45 -14.28
N ALA A 545 -3.66 12.92 -13.09
CA ALA A 545 -4.99 13.04 -12.50
C ALA A 545 -5.15 14.39 -11.78
N ASN A 546 -6.37 14.93 -11.79
CA ASN A 546 -6.73 16.15 -11.08
C ASN A 546 -7.05 15.88 -9.59
N GLU A 547 -7.43 16.92 -8.84
CA GLU A 547 -7.77 16.82 -7.40
C GLU A 547 -8.90 15.82 -7.08
N LYS A 548 -9.74 15.50 -8.07
CA LYS A 548 -10.84 14.54 -7.95
C LYS A 548 -10.43 13.12 -8.36
N MET A 549 -9.15 12.88 -8.66
CA MET A 549 -8.63 11.63 -9.22
C MET A 549 -9.22 11.27 -10.58
N ASN A 550 -9.59 12.29 -11.34
CA ASN A 550 -10.06 12.15 -12.70
C ASN A 550 -8.98 12.62 -13.66
N MET A 551 -8.84 11.92 -14.79
CA MET A 551 -7.92 12.27 -15.85
C MET A 551 -8.74 12.65 -17.09
N ASP A 552 -8.46 13.83 -17.63
CA ASP A 552 -9.09 14.29 -18.86
C ASP A 552 -8.40 13.70 -20.09
N PHE A 553 -9.02 13.91 -21.25
CA PHE A 553 -8.52 13.36 -22.50
C PHE A 553 -7.14 13.93 -22.89
N ASP A 554 -6.88 15.21 -22.61
CA ASP A 554 -5.58 15.83 -22.90
C ASP A 554 -4.46 15.15 -22.11
N SER A 555 -4.66 14.99 -20.79
CA SER A 555 -3.70 14.35 -19.90
C SER A 555 -3.51 12.86 -20.24
N PHE A 556 -4.57 12.16 -20.65
CA PHE A 556 -4.50 10.77 -21.09
C PHE A 556 -3.61 10.60 -22.32
N ILE A 557 -3.83 11.40 -23.36
CA ILE A 557 -3.04 11.33 -24.59
C ILE A 557 -1.58 11.73 -24.32
N CYS A 558 -1.35 12.79 -23.54
CA CYS A 558 0.00 13.18 -23.15
C CYS A 558 0.74 12.08 -22.40
N CYS A 559 0.04 11.35 -21.51
CA CYS A 559 0.59 10.23 -20.80
C CYS A 559 0.99 9.10 -21.76
N LEU A 560 0.10 8.69 -22.66
CA LEU A 560 0.35 7.59 -23.59
C LEU A 560 1.46 7.90 -24.60
N VAL A 561 1.51 9.13 -25.14
CA VAL A 561 2.60 9.55 -26.03
C VAL A 561 3.95 9.52 -25.30
N ARG A 562 4.00 9.96 -24.04
CA ARG A 562 5.21 9.87 -23.21
C ARG A 562 5.62 8.44 -22.91
N LEU A 563 4.67 7.58 -22.54
CA LEU A 563 4.93 6.15 -22.33
C LEU A 563 5.47 5.51 -23.61
N GLU A 564 4.84 5.74 -24.74
CA GLU A 564 5.28 5.22 -26.04
C GLU A 564 6.71 5.68 -26.38
N GLY A 565 7.01 6.97 -26.21
CA GLY A 565 8.37 7.47 -26.39
C GLY A 565 9.40 6.85 -25.44
N MET A 566 9.01 6.54 -24.20
CA MET A 566 9.88 5.85 -23.23
C MET A 566 10.15 4.39 -23.59
N PHE A 567 9.17 3.67 -24.15
CA PHE A 567 9.32 2.27 -24.58
C PHE A 567 10.06 2.13 -25.92
N LEU A 568 9.94 3.13 -26.80
CA LEU A 568 10.62 3.15 -28.10
C LEU A 568 12.06 3.69 -28.02
N ALA A 569 12.44 4.33 -26.92
CA ALA A 569 13.84 4.65 -26.63
C ALA A 569 14.63 3.35 -26.39
N PRO A 570 15.80 3.14 -27.03
CA PRO A 570 16.58 1.93 -26.82
C PRO A 570 16.93 1.74 -25.34
N ALA A 571 16.81 0.50 -24.86
CA ALA A 571 17.14 0.05 -23.51
C ALA A 571 18.62 0.24 -23.07
N ASP A 572 19.41 1.00 -23.83
CA ASP A 572 20.81 1.32 -23.53
C ASP A 572 20.99 2.52 -22.59
N HIS A 573 19.91 3.23 -22.22
CA HIS A 573 19.97 4.29 -21.21
C HIS A 573 19.33 3.85 -19.89
N VAL A 574 20.04 2.99 -19.15
CA VAL A 574 19.96 2.99 -17.69
C VAL A 574 20.47 4.35 -17.19
N CYS A 575 19.61 5.36 -17.22
CA CYS A 575 19.85 6.69 -16.65
C CYS A 575 18.58 7.21 -15.95
N LEU A 576 17.76 6.32 -15.39
CA LEU A 576 16.61 6.68 -14.55
C LEU A 576 17.00 7.22 -13.14
N ASN A 577 18.29 7.41 -12.86
CA ASN A 577 18.80 7.93 -11.57
C ASN A 577 19.28 9.40 -11.60
N ARG A 578 18.86 10.24 -12.57
CA ARG A 578 19.29 11.66 -12.62
C ARG A 578 18.17 12.71 -12.70
N LEU A 579 16.97 12.38 -12.25
CA LEU A 579 15.88 13.36 -12.06
C LEU A 579 15.40 13.51 -10.60
N LEU A 580 16.25 13.14 -9.63
CA LEU A 580 16.12 13.65 -8.26
C LEU A 580 17.23 14.70 -8.04
N PRO A 581 16.89 15.97 -7.75
CA PRO A 581 17.90 16.90 -7.29
C PRO A 581 18.40 16.41 -5.91
N ASN A 582 19.71 16.18 -5.80
CA ASN A 582 20.38 16.10 -4.51
C ASN A 582 20.27 17.48 -3.85
N THR A 583 19.38 17.62 -2.87
CA THR A 583 19.53 18.53 -1.72
C THR A 583 18.83 17.94 -0.52
#